data_AF-A0A165C6M5-F1
#
_entry.id   AF-A0A165C6M5-F1
#
_cell.length_a   1.000
_cell.length_b   1.000
_cell.length_c   1.000
_cell.angle_alpha   90.00
_cell.angle_beta   90.00
_cell.angle_gamma   90.00
#
_symmetry.space_group_name_H-M   'P 1'
#
loop_
_entity.id
_entity.type
_entity.pdbx_description
1 polymer ?
#
loop_
_entity_poly.entity_id
_entity_poly.type
_entity_poly.pdbx_seq_one_letter_code
_entity_poly.pdbx_strand_id
1 'polypeptide(L)'
;LPPRLHAYVPAMAHELHCLASFHASLFTSNATATFGHFDHCLSYLRQMILCDPDLTLEDVSAFEDGQHYGDHVCRDWSAFWSVAEAVSETWERRKAAWDRY
;
A
#
# COMPACT_ATOMS: atom_id res chain seq x y z
N LEU A 1 -23.79 19.43 9.95
CA LEU A 1 -22.71 19.30 8.95
C LEU A 1 -23.17 18.27 7.92
N PRO A 2 -23.03 18.53 6.61
CA PRO A 2 -23.35 17.53 5.60
C PRO A 2 -22.50 16.26 5.80
N PRO A 3 -22.99 15.07 5.40
CA PRO A 3 -22.21 13.84 5.47
C PRO A 3 -20.93 14.00 4.66
N ARG A 4 -19.78 13.69 5.26
CA ARG A 4 -18.52 13.66 4.53
C ARG A 4 -18.40 12.36 3.76
N LEU A 5 -18.16 12.45 2.46
CA LEU A 5 -17.88 11.32 1.60
C LEU A 5 -16.38 11.01 1.70
N HIS A 6 -16.05 9.81 2.19
CA HIS A 6 -14.67 9.34 2.35
C HIS A 6 -14.42 8.13 1.45
N ALA A 7 -13.33 8.17 0.68
CA ALA A 7 -12.82 7.02 -0.05
C ALA A 7 -11.92 6.18 0.86
N TYR A 8 -11.98 4.86 0.70
CA TYR A 8 -11.15 3.90 1.43
C TYR A 8 -10.46 2.99 0.42
N VAL A 9 -9.27 2.52 0.78
CA VAL A 9 -8.46 1.59 -0.01
C VAL A 9 -7.97 0.51 0.93
N PRO A 10 -7.93 -0.78 0.53
CA PRO A 10 -7.31 -1.82 1.33
C PRO A 10 -5.86 -1.46 1.70
N ALA A 11 -5.46 -1.69 2.95
CA ALA A 11 -4.12 -1.30 3.45
C ALA A 11 -2.99 -1.88 2.59
N MET A 12 -3.02 -3.19 2.33
CA MET A 12 -2.08 -3.89 1.44
C MET A 12 -1.97 -3.27 0.04
N ALA A 13 -3.07 -2.74 -0.52
CA ALA A 13 -3.02 -2.07 -1.82
C ALA A 13 -2.26 -0.74 -1.75
N HIS A 14 -2.45 0.02 -0.67
CA HIS A 14 -1.77 1.30 -0.46
C HIS A 14 -0.27 1.09 -0.14
N GLU A 15 0.06 0.07 0.64
CA GLU A 15 1.46 -0.34 0.91
C GLU A 15 2.22 -0.68 -0.38
N LEU A 16 1.64 -1.53 -1.24
CA LEU A 16 2.24 -1.91 -2.51
C LEU A 16 2.40 -0.71 -3.46
N HIS A 17 1.42 0.20 -3.51
CA HIS A 17 1.51 1.46 -4.26
C HIS A 17 2.65 2.35 -3.74
N CYS A 18 2.79 2.48 -2.42
CA CYS A 18 3.87 3.24 -1.81
C CYS A 18 5.25 2.64 -2.16
N LEU A 19 5.42 1.32 -2.05
CA LEU A 19 6.66 0.63 -2.41
C LEU A 19 6.99 0.80 -3.90
N ALA A 20 6.02 0.63 -4.79
CA ALA A 20 6.19 0.84 -6.22
C ALA A 20 6.57 2.30 -6.55
N SER A 21 5.95 3.27 -5.87
CA SER A 21 6.27 4.70 -6.02
C SER A 21 7.69 5.01 -5.54
N PHE A 22 8.13 4.41 -4.43
CA PHE A 22 9.49 4.52 -3.93
C PHE A 22 10.51 3.95 -4.91
N HIS A 23 10.28 2.73 -5.38
CA HIS A 23 11.14 2.08 -6.35
C HIS A 23 11.26 2.92 -7.64
N ALA A 24 10.13 3.41 -8.17
CA ALA A 24 10.14 4.30 -9.33
C ALA A 24 10.92 5.60 -9.06
N SER A 25 10.77 6.19 -7.88
CA SER A 25 11.43 7.46 -7.53
C SER A 25 12.94 7.33 -7.34
N LEU A 26 13.41 6.17 -6.87
CA LEU A 26 14.83 5.93 -6.60
C LEU A 26 15.58 5.36 -7.80
N PHE A 27 14.95 4.47 -8.56
CA PHE A 27 15.65 3.65 -9.56
C PHE A 27 15.25 3.95 -11.00
N THR A 28 14.31 4.86 -11.24
CA THR A 28 13.91 5.25 -12.59
C THR A 28 14.09 6.74 -12.81
N SER A 29 14.43 7.12 -14.05
CA SER A 29 14.50 8.52 -14.47
C SER A 29 13.12 9.17 -14.70
N ASN A 30 12.04 8.41 -14.54
CA ASN A 30 10.66 8.84 -14.79
C ASN A 30 9.85 8.97 -13.50
N ALA A 31 10.49 9.40 -12.42
CA ALA A 31 9.83 9.67 -11.15
C ALA A 31 8.77 10.78 -11.34
N THR A 32 7.49 10.42 -11.29
CA THR A 32 6.36 11.38 -11.41
C THR A 32 5.80 11.81 -10.06
N ALA A 33 6.24 11.18 -8.96
CA ALA A 33 5.77 11.50 -7.62
C ALA A 33 6.31 12.87 -7.16
N THR A 34 5.41 13.69 -6.60
CA THR A 34 5.80 14.96 -5.98
C THR A 34 6.46 14.70 -4.63
N PHE A 35 7.22 15.68 -4.12
CA PHE A 35 7.82 15.60 -2.79
C PHE A 35 6.78 15.30 -1.69
N GLY A 36 5.61 15.96 -1.73
CA GLY A 36 4.55 15.71 -0.75
C GLY A 36 3.97 14.29 -0.82
N HIS A 37 3.87 13.70 -2.01
CA HIS A 37 3.45 12.31 -2.14
C HIS A 37 4.52 11.35 -1.59
N PHE A 38 5.80 11.64 -1.82
CA PHE A 38 6.91 10.85 -1.29
C PHE A 38 6.97 10.87 0.24
N ASP A 39 6.84 12.05 0.85
CA ASP A 39 6.81 12.23 2.31
C ASP A 39 5.66 11.48 2.99
N HIS A 40 4.46 11.54 2.39
CA HIS A 40 3.29 10.76 2.82
C HIS A 40 3.56 9.26 2.74
N CYS A 41 4.07 8.77 1.60
CA CYS A 41 4.37 7.36 1.40
C CYS A 41 5.42 6.86 2.41
N LEU A 42 6.46 7.66 2.68
CA LEU A 42 7.50 7.31 3.66
C LEU A 42 6.90 7.17 5.07
N SER A 43 6.08 8.15 5.45
CA SER A 43 5.44 8.18 6.76
C SER A 43 4.47 7.01 6.92
N TYR A 44 3.72 6.68 5.87
CA TYR A 44 2.80 5.55 5.86
C TYR A 44 3.52 4.20 5.99
N LEU A 45 4.55 3.96 5.17
CA LEU A 45 5.36 2.73 5.24
C LEU A 45 6.01 2.58 6.62
N ARG A 46 6.57 3.65 7.16
CA ARG A 46 7.12 3.67 8.52
C ARG A 46 6.06 3.28 9.55
N GLN A 47 4.86 3.85 9.47
CA GLN A 47 3.78 3.55 10.40
C GLN A 47 3.37 2.07 10.32
N MET A 48 3.23 1.52 9.11
CA MET A 48 2.86 0.11 8.92
C MET A 48 3.91 -0.83 9.50
N ILE A 49 5.20 -0.60 9.22
CA ILE A 49 6.31 -1.39 9.77
C ILE A 49 6.34 -1.33 11.30
N LEU A 50 6.02 -0.18 11.90
CA LEU A 50 5.96 -0.05 13.36
C LEU A 50 4.75 -0.74 13.99
N CYS A 51 3.65 -0.90 13.24
CA CYS A 51 2.43 -1.55 13.71
C CYS A 51 2.50 -3.07 13.60
N ASP A 52 3.02 -3.59 12.50
CA ASP A 52 3.15 -5.02 12.21
C ASP A 52 4.48 -5.27 11.48
N PRO A 53 5.61 -5.31 12.23
CA PRO A 53 6.91 -5.54 11.62
C PRO A 53 7.01 -6.97 11.11
N ASP A 54 7.75 -7.15 10.01
CA ASP A 54 8.23 -8.47 9.65
C ASP A 54 9.24 -8.93 10.71
N LEU A 55 8.94 -10.06 11.36
CA LEU A 55 9.77 -10.67 12.40
C LEU A 55 10.62 -11.83 11.86
N THR A 56 10.65 -12.01 10.54
CA THR A 56 11.53 -12.99 9.89
C THR A 56 12.98 -12.65 10.22
N LEU A 57 13.73 -13.66 10.67
CA LEU A 57 15.15 -13.49 10.97
C LEU A 57 15.94 -13.39 9.67
N GLU A 58 16.74 -12.34 9.54
CA GLU A 58 17.72 -12.19 8.47
C GLU A 58 18.85 -13.21 8.65
N ASP A 59 19.19 -13.95 7.60
CA ASP A 59 20.33 -14.86 7.61
C ASP A 59 21.64 -14.06 7.50
N VAL A 60 22.59 -14.29 8.41
CA VAL A 60 23.89 -13.59 8.38
C VAL A 60 24.72 -13.92 7.14
N SER A 61 24.47 -15.07 6.50
CA SER A 61 25.12 -15.47 5.25
C SER A 61 24.65 -14.66 4.04
N ALA A 62 23.44 -14.08 4.12
CA ALA A 62 22.84 -13.21 3.10
C ALA A 62 23.68 -11.96 2.77
N PHE A 63 24.44 -11.47 3.76
CA PHE A 63 25.30 -10.29 3.60
C PHE A 63 26.53 -10.57 2.72
N GLU A 64 26.93 -11.84 2.57
CA GLU A 64 28.12 -12.23 1.80
C GLU A 64 27.80 -12.55 0.34
N ASP A 65 26.60 -13.05 0.05
CA ASP A 65 26.18 -13.49 -1.28
C ASP A 65 25.16 -12.55 -1.95
N GLY A 66 24.63 -11.56 -1.21
CA GLY A 66 23.61 -10.65 -1.70
C GLY A 66 22.26 -11.32 -1.93
N GLN A 67 22.03 -12.52 -1.37
CA GLN A 67 20.72 -13.15 -1.40
C GLN A 67 19.78 -12.47 -0.42
N HIS A 68 18.53 -12.33 -0.83
CA HIS A 68 17.46 -11.90 0.05
C HIS A 68 16.78 -13.15 0.62
N TYR A 69 16.61 -13.19 1.93
CA TYR A 69 15.83 -14.21 2.62
C TYR A 69 14.51 -13.60 3.08
N GLY A 70 13.47 -14.43 3.25
CA GLY A 70 12.15 -13.95 3.68
C GLY A 70 11.22 -13.54 2.54
N ASP A 71 11.22 -14.26 1.42
CA ASP A 71 10.23 -14.04 0.35
C ASP A 71 8.79 -14.23 0.88
N HIS A 72 8.05 -13.12 0.97
CA HIS A 72 6.65 -13.14 1.38
C HIS A 72 5.74 -13.28 0.17
N VAL A 73 5.11 -14.44 0.03
CA VAL A 73 4.08 -14.69 -0.98
C VAL A 73 2.70 -14.62 -0.36
N CYS A 74 1.81 -13.84 -1.00
CA CYS A 74 0.41 -13.82 -0.58
C CYS A 74 -0.20 -15.21 -0.72
N ARG A 75 -0.82 -15.71 0.36
CA ARG A 75 -1.41 -17.06 0.40
C ARG A 75 -2.64 -17.18 -0.51
N ASP A 76 -3.42 -16.11 -0.60
CA ASP A 76 -4.67 -16.08 -1.35
C ASP A 76 -4.97 -14.67 -1.87
N TRP A 77 -4.68 -14.45 -3.15
CA TRP A 77 -5.00 -13.20 -3.83
C TRP A 77 -6.51 -13.01 -4.01
N SER A 78 -7.30 -14.07 -4.07
CA SER A 78 -8.75 -13.95 -4.29
C SER A 78 -9.44 -13.27 -3.11
N ALA A 79 -9.00 -13.53 -1.88
CA ALA A 79 -9.47 -12.86 -0.67
C ALA A 79 -9.16 -11.35 -0.69
N PHE A 80 -7.96 -10.96 -1.15
CA PHE A 80 -7.62 -9.55 -1.32
C PHE A 80 -8.55 -8.87 -2.33
N TRP A 81 -8.74 -9.48 -3.50
CA TRP A 81 -9.58 -8.91 -4.55
C TRP A 81 -11.04 -8.81 -4.13
N SER A 82 -11.58 -9.80 -3.40
CA SER A 82 -12.96 -9.72 -2.92
C SER A 82 -13.18 -8.53 -1.99
N VAL A 83 -12.19 -8.21 -1.14
CA VAL A 83 -12.26 -7.02 -0.26
C VAL A 83 -12.12 -5.74 -1.08
N ALA A 84 -11.19 -5.69 -2.03
CA ALA A 84 -10.97 -4.52 -2.87
C ALA A 84 -12.24 -4.17 -3.69
N GLU A 85 -12.89 -5.18 -4.27
CA GLU A 85 -14.14 -5.04 -5.01
C GLU A 85 -15.26 -4.54 -4.09
N ALA A 86 -15.46 -5.16 -2.92
CA ALA A 86 -16.49 -4.73 -1.98
C ALA A 86 -16.31 -3.27 -1.49
N VAL A 87 -15.06 -2.84 -1.30
CA VAL A 87 -14.73 -1.44 -0.96
C VAL A 87 -15.07 -0.51 -2.12
N SER A 88 -14.72 -0.89 -3.36
CA SER A 88 -15.03 -0.14 -4.58
C SER A 88 -16.54 0.00 -4.81
N GLU A 89 -17.29 -1.09 -4.70
CA GLU A 89 -18.76 -1.07 -4.83
C GLU A 89 -19.42 -0.19 -3.77
N THR A 90 -18.92 -0.24 -2.53
CA THR A 90 -19.40 0.61 -1.45
C THR A 90 -19.11 2.09 -1.73
N TRP A 91 -17.95 2.40 -2.30
CA TRP A 91 -17.62 3.74 -2.76
C TRP A 91 -18.60 4.23 -3.83
N GLU A 92 -18.84 3.45 -4.88
CA GLU A 92 -19.75 3.84 -5.96
C GLU A 92 -21.18 4.06 -5.46
N ARG A 93 -21.68 3.18 -4.57
CA ARG A 93 -23.01 3.37 -3.95
C ARG A 93 -23.09 4.64 -3.11
N ARG A 94 -22.08 4.91 -2.28
CA ARG A 94 -22.05 6.10 -1.41
C ARG A 94 -21.92 7.38 -2.21
N LYS A 95 -21.08 7.38 -3.25
CA LYS A 95 -20.91 8.50 -4.17
C LYS A 95 -22.22 8.83 -4.88
N ALA A 96 -22.87 7.84 -5.48
CA ALA A 96 -24.17 8.03 -6.14
C ALA A 96 -25.28 8.51 -5.18
N ALA A 97 -25.23 8.12 -3.90
CA ALA A 97 -26.14 8.65 -2.88
C ALA A 97 -25.80 10.11 -2.52
N TRP A 98 -24.52 10.47 -2.49
CA TRP A 98 -24.05 11.81 -2.20
C TRP A 98 -24.38 12.80 -3.33
N ASP A 99 -24.22 12.39 -4.58
CA ASP A 99 -24.54 13.21 -5.78
C ASP A 99 -26.04 13.54 -5.93
N ARG A 100 -26.91 12.94 -5.10
CA ARG A 100 -28.35 13.23 -5.04
C ARG A 100 -28.72 14.32 -4.02
N TYR A 101 -27.76 14.79 -3.23
CA TYR A 101 -27.92 15.92 -2.30
C TYR A 101 -27.41 17.21 -2.93
#